data_AF-A0A7K4A4X2-F1
#
_entry.id   AF-A0A7K4A4X2-F1
#
_cell.length_a   1.000
_cell.length_b   1.000
_cell.length_c   1.000
_cell.angle_alpha   90.00
_cell.angle_beta   90.00
_cell.angle_gamma   90.00
#
_symmetry.space_group_name_H-M   'P 1'
#
loop_
_entity.id
_entity.type
_entity.pdbx_description
1 polymer ?
#
loop_
_entity_poly.entity_id
_entity_poly.type
_entity_poly.pdbx_seq_one_letter_code
_entity_poly.pdbx_strand_id
1 'polypeptide(L)'
;MGYLFILNAVVLPLALLVDRLIGDPRSRYHPVVLIGSFIGWWGRPMLWPPGIQRIAGAGMWVVTVILFSLPFFLVSWLFPWFLFLPAGALLLKFCLAWRSLEEHAAAVDLALGQNITEGQNTASLMVSRD
;
A
#
# COMPACT_ATOMS: atom_id res chain seq x y z
N MET A 1 13.27 18.18 18.91
CA MET A 1 11.89 17.77 18.57
C MET A 1 11.28 18.56 17.40
N GLY A 2 11.28 19.90 17.39
CA GLY A 2 10.58 20.68 16.36
C GLY A 2 11.03 20.46 14.91
N TYR A 3 12.34 20.26 14.67
CA TYR A 3 12.87 20.04 13.32
C TYR A 3 12.36 18.74 12.67
N LEU A 4 12.30 17.64 13.44
CA LEU A 4 11.74 16.36 12.98
C LEU A 4 10.25 16.46 12.66
N PHE A 5 9.49 17.26 13.42
CA PHE A 5 8.07 17.49 13.14
C PHE A 5 7.88 18.20 11.79
N ILE A 6 8.66 19.24 11.52
CA ILE A 6 8.60 19.99 10.26
C ILE A 6 8.99 19.10 9.09
N LEU A 7 10.05 18.29 9.22
CA LEU A 7 10.44 17.34 8.17
C LEU A 7 9.32 16.35 7.85
N ASN A 8 8.71 15.73 8.85
CA ASN A 8 7.58 14.80 8.65
C ASN A 8 6.37 15.49 8.00
N ALA A 9 6.07 16.73 8.42
CA ALA A 9 5.00 17.51 7.83
C ALA A 9 5.23 17.82 6.34
N VAL A 10 6.49 17.95 5.90
CA VAL A 10 6.87 18.16 4.49
C VAL A 10 6.88 16.87 3.69
N VAL A 11 7.18 15.72 4.31
CA VAL A 11 7.18 14.41 3.63
C VAL A 11 5.80 14.07 3.08
N LEU A 12 4.71 14.37 3.80
CA LEU A 12 3.33 14.09 3.38
C LEU A 12 2.95 14.76 2.04
N PRO A 13 2.99 16.09 1.89
CA PRO A 13 2.67 16.75 0.63
C PRO A 13 3.66 16.38 -0.47
N LEU A 14 4.93 16.11 -0.14
CA LEU A 14 5.90 15.65 -1.14
C LEU A 14 5.54 14.26 -1.66
N ALA A 15 5.18 13.32 -0.79
CA ALA A 15 4.72 11.99 -1.18
C ALA A 15 3.47 12.04 -2.04
N LEU A 16 2.49 12.89 -1.70
CA LEU A 16 1.28 13.12 -2.50
C LEU A 16 1.61 13.69 -3.88
N LEU A 17 2.53 14.66 -3.95
CA LEU A 17 2.97 15.24 -5.21
C LEU A 17 3.68 14.20 -6.08
N VAL A 18 4.57 13.41 -5.50
CA VAL A 18 5.25 12.32 -6.22
C VAL A 18 4.25 11.25 -6.66
N ASP A 19 3.25 10.92 -5.84
CA ASP A 19 2.18 10.00 -6.22
C ASP A 19 1.37 10.53 -7.41
N ARG A 20 1.01 11.82 -7.39
CA ARG A 20 0.30 12.45 -8.51
C ARG A 20 1.12 12.45 -9.80
N LEU A 21 2.42 12.73 -9.73
CA LEU A 21 3.29 12.81 -10.92
C LEU A 21 3.64 11.43 -11.50
N ILE A 22 4.03 10.49 -10.65
CA ILE A 22 4.57 9.18 -11.08
C ILE A 22 3.45 8.13 -11.18
N GLY A 23 2.42 8.22 -10.33
CA GLY A 23 1.42 7.16 -10.16
C GLY A 23 2.01 5.87 -9.60
N ASP A 24 1.23 4.79 -9.63
CA ASP A 24 1.68 3.48 -9.20
C ASP A 24 2.54 2.79 -10.28
N PRO A 25 3.79 2.40 -9.98
CA PRO A 25 4.56 1.60 -10.92
C PRO A 25 3.90 0.23 -11.04
N ARG A 26 3.52 -0.16 -12.27
CA ARG A 26 2.98 -1.50 -12.60
C ARG A 26 4.08 -2.58 -12.53
N SER A 27 4.76 -2.69 -11.39
CA SER A 27 5.87 -3.61 -11.15
C SER A 27 5.51 -4.64 -10.09
N ARG A 28 5.92 -5.89 -10.30
CA ARG A 28 5.75 -6.98 -9.33
C ARG A 28 6.57 -6.78 -8.05
N TYR A 29 7.55 -5.88 -8.08
CA TYR A 29 8.40 -5.55 -6.94
C TYR A 29 7.85 -4.41 -6.07
N HIS A 30 6.63 -3.95 -6.35
CA HIS A 30 5.99 -2.93 -5.53
C HIS A 30 5.74 -3.47 -4.11
N PRO A 31 6.09 -2.73 -3.04
CA PRO A 31 5.96 -3.21 -1.67
C PRO A 31 4.57 -3.76 -1.33
N VAL A 32 3.52 -3.12 -1.83
CA VAL A 32 2.12 -3.55 -1.60
C VAL A 32 1.84 -4.93 -2.22
N VAL A 33 2.36 -5.17 -3.44
CA VAL A 33 2.21 -6.47 -4.12
C VAL A 33 2.99 -7.56 -3.38
N LEU A 34 4.19 -7.23 -2.88
CA LEU A 34 5.02 -8.14 -2.09
C LEU A 34 4.33 -8.51 -0.77
N ILE A 35 3.69 -7.56 -0.09
CA ILE A 35 2.89 -7.81 1.12
C ILE A 35 1.75 -8.78 0.79
N GLY A 36 0.96 -8.50 -0.25
CA GLY A 36 -0.15 -9.35 -0.66
C GLY A 36 0.29 -10.76 -1.03
N SER A 37 1.37 -10.89 -1.81
CA SER A 37 1.94 -12.18 -2.20
C SER A 37 2.49 -12.95 -1.00
N PHE A 38 3.18 -12.27 -0.08
CA PHE A 38 3.68 -12.88 1.15
C PHE A 38 2.51 -13.41 1.98
N ILE A 39 1.50 -12.58 2.28
CA ILE A 39 0.30 -12.97 3.03
C ILE A 39 -0.41 -14.14 2.33
N GLY A 40 -0.62 -14.10 1.02
CA GLY A 40 -1.27 -15.20 0.30
C GLY A 40 -0.48 -16.52 0.34
N TRP A 41 0.86 -16.44 0.36
CA TRP A 41 1.72 -17.61 0.44
C TRP A 41 1.59 -18.34 1.79
N TRP A 42 1.64 -17.62 2.91
CA TRP A 42 1.71 -18.25 4.25
C TRP A 42 0.45 -18.10 5.11
N GLY A 43 -0.38 -17.10 4.85
CA GLY A 43 -1.62 -16.77 5.54
C GLY A 43 -2.77 -17.69 5.14
N ARG A 44 -2.60 -19.00 5.34
CA ARG A 44 -3.54 -20.03 4.92
C ARG A 44 -4.38 -20.52 6.11
N PRO A 45 -5.56 -19.92 6.38
CA PRO A 45 -6.36 -20.27 7.56
C PRO A 45 -6.83 -21.73 7.56
N MET A 46 -6.94 -22.36 6.38
CA MET A 46 -7.33 -23.76 6.20
C MET A 46 -6.33 -24.75 6.81
N LEU A 47 -5.07 -24.35 7.05
CA LEU A 47 -4.06 -25.20 7.68
C LEU A 47 -4.20 -25.29 9.20
N TRP A 48 -5.08 -24.49 9.81
CA TRP A 48 -5.21 -24.35 11.25
C TRP A 48 -6.59 -24.82 11.76
N PRO A 49 -6.65 -25.55 12.88
CA PRO A 49 -7.92 -25.88 13.55
C PRO A 49 -8.73 -24.64 13.93
N PRO A 50 -10.09 -24.68 13.86
CA PRO A 50 -10.94 -23.52 14.12
C PRO A 50 -10.68 -22.81 15.46
N GLY A 51 -10.33 -23.57 16.50
CA GLY A 51 -10.07 -23.03 17.84
C GLY A 51 -8.81 -22.15 17.94
N ILE A 52 -7.83 -22.34 17.05
CA ILE A 52 -6.56 -21.58 17.07
C ILE A 52 -6.38 -20.64 15.88
N GLN A 53 -7.28 -20.68 14.88
CA GLN A 53 -7.23 -19.82 13.70
C GLN A 53 -7.06 -18.33 14.03
N ARG A 54 -7.75 -17.84 15.07
CA ARG A 54 -7.65 -16.43 15.50
C ARG A 54 -6.25 -16.09 16.04
N ILE A 55 -5.69 -16.97 16.87
CA ILE A 55 -4.36 -16.76 17.47
C ILE A 55 -3.28 -16.87 16.39
N ALA A 56 -3.37 -17.89 15.53
CA ALA A 56 -2.48 -18.04 14.38
C ALA A 56 -2.56 -16.83 13.46
N GLY A 57 -3.77 -16.37 13.14
CA GLY A 57 -4.01 -15.15 12.34
C GLY A 57 -3.38 -13.91 12.96
N ALA A 58 -3.55 -13.70 14.27
CA ALA A 58 -2.92 -12.58 14.98
C ALA A 58 -1.38 -12.67 14.93
N GLY A 59 -0.81 -13.86 15.15
CA GLY A 59 0.63 -14.08 15.02
C GLY A 59 1.15 -13.79 13.61
N MET A 60 0.44 -14.27 12.58
CA MET A 60 0.79 -14.00 11.18
C MET A 60 0.70 -12.51 10.85
N TRP A 61 -0.32 -11.82 11.37
CA TRP A 61 -0.43 -10.38 11.23
C TRP A 61 0.75 -9.64 11.86
N VAL A 62 1.11 -9.95 13.12
CA VAL A 62 2.24 -9.33 13.82
C VAL A 62 3.54 -9.49 13.04
N VAL A 63 3.85 -10.71 12.58
CA VAL A 63 5.07 -10.98 11.81
C VAL A 63 5.07 -10.20 10.50
N THR A 64 3.95 -10.15 9.79
CA THR A 64 3.84 -9.40 8.53
C THR A 64 4.06 -7.91 8.76
N VAL A 65 3.40 -7.34 9.78
CA VAL A 65 3.57 -5.93 10.14
C VAL A 65 5.02 -5.63 10.50
N ILE A 66 5.65 -6.43 11.35
CA ILE A 66 7.05 -6.22 11.73
C ILE A 66 7.96 -6.30 10.50
N LEU A 67 7.84 -7.35 9.69
CA LEU A 67 8.70 -7.58 8.53
C LEU A 67 8.64 -6.42 7.53
N PHE A 68 7.45 -5.91 7.23
CA PHE A 68 7.26 -4.86 6.23
C PHE A 68 7.34 -3.44 6.79
N SER A 69 7.19 -3.23 8.10
CA SER A 69 7.40 -1.90 8.72
C SER A 69 8.86 -1.66 9.14
N LEU A 70 9.63 -2.71 9.40
CA LEU A 70 11.02 -2.60 9.84
C LEU A 70 11.91 -1.74 8.92
N PRO A 71 11.86 -1.86 7.57
CA PRO A 71 12.65 -1.00 6.70
C PRO A 71 12.33 0.49 6.87
N PHE A 72 11.05 0.84 7.06
CA PHE A 72 10.63 2.22 7.29
C PHE A 72 11.17 2.74 8.62
N PHE A 73 11.12 1.92 9.66
CA PHE A 73 11.69 2.25 10.97
C PHE A 73 13.20 2.45 10.88
N LEU A 74 13.93 1.54 10.21
CA LEU A 74 15.38 1.65 10.03
C LEU A 74 15.78 2.91 9.25
N VAL A 75 15.06 3.26 8.19
CA VAL A 75 15.30 4.51 7.45
C VAL A 75 15.09 5.73 8.35
N SER A 76 14.05 5.73 9.19
CA SER A 76 13.79 6.85 10.12
C SER A 76 14.87 7.02 11.19
N TRP A 77 15.55 5.95 11.58
CA TRP A 77 16.56 5.97 12.64
C TRP A 77 17.98 6.16 12.12
N LEU A 78 18.32 5.56 10.97
CA LEU A 78 19.69 5.47 10.48
C LEU A 78 20.04 6.56 9.46
N PHE A 79 19.05 7.13 8.76
CA PHE A 79 19.33 8.06 7.67
C PHE A 79 19.45 9.51 8.18
N PRO A 80 20.46 10.26 7.74
CA PRO A 80 20.53 11.69 8.01
C PRO A 80 19.38 12.42 7.30
N TRP A 81 19.02 13.60 7.82
CA TRP A 81 17.83 14.37 7.41
C TRP A 81 17.69 14.61 5.90
N PHE A 82 18.81 14.79 5.19
CA PHE A 82 18.83 15.06 3.76
C PHE A 82 18.52 13.81 2.90
N LEU A 83 18.79 12.60 3.40
CA LEU A 83 18.36 11.36 2.75
C LEU A 83 16.97 10.91 3.23
N PHE A 84 16.59 11.28 4.45
CA PHE A 84 15.28 10.98 5.01
C PHE A 84 14.13 11.61 4.20
N LEU A 85 14.27 12.85 3.74
CA LEU A 85 13.22 13.52 2.94
C LEU A 85 12.86 12.76 1.65
N PRO A 86 13.80 12.50 0.72
CA PRO A 86 13.47 11.77 -0.51
C PRO A 86 13.11 10.31 -0.22
N ALA A 87 13.81 9.62 0.68
CA ALA A 87 13.51 8.23 1.01
C ALA A 87 12.13 8.08 1.67
N GLY A 88 11.81 8.95 2.62
CA GLY A 88 10.54 8.97 3.33
C GLY A 88 9.37 9.25 2.39
N ALA A 89 9.52 10.19 1.45
CA ALA A 89 8.46 10.48 0.49
C ALA A 89 8.27 9.35 -0.54
N LEU A 90 9.36 8.73 -1.02
CA LEU A 90 9.27 7.56 -1.90
C LEU A 90 8.63 6.36 -1.19
N LEU A 91 9.01 6.12 0.06
CA LEU A 91 8.44 5.06 0.89
C LEU A 91 6.95 5.31 1.16
N LEU A 92 6.60 6.53 1.57
CA LEU A 92 5.22 6.90 1.88
C LEU A 92 4.33 6.92 0.65
N LYS A 93 4.87 7.27 -0.53
CA LYS A 93 4.15 7.12 -1.80
C LYS A 93 3.61 5.71 -1.99
N PHE A 94 4.35 4.66 -1.62
CA PHE A 94 3.86 3.29 -1.76
C PHE A 94 2.66 2.96 -0.86
N CYS A 95 2.35 3.81 0.13
CA CYS A 95 1.16 3.72 0.96
C CYS A 95 0.00 4.59 0.44
N LEU A 96 0.24 5.42 -0.57
CA LEU A 96 -0.72 6.31 -1.20
C LEU A 96 -1.09 5.75 -2.58
N ALA A 97 -2.33 5.95 -3.00
CA ALA A 97 -2.83 5.48 -4.29
C ALA A 97 -3.75 6.52 -4.93
N TRP A 98 -3.48 7.81 -4.76
CA TRP A 98 -4.38 8.89 -5.20
C TRP A 98 -4.64 8.78 -6.69
N ARG A 99 -3.57 8.83 -7.49
CA ARG A 99 -3.71 8.84 -8.95
C ARG A 99 -4.37 7.57 -9.45
N SER A 100 -4.00 6.43 -8.88
CA SER A 100 -4.59 5.13 -9.20
C SER A 100 -6.08 5.10 -8.90
N LEU A 101 -6.52 5.59 -7.73
CA LEU A 101 -7.95 5.66 -7.38
C LEU A 101 -8.73 6.57 -8.33
N GLU A 102 -8.17 7.71 -8.72
CA GLU A 102 -8.78 8.62 -9.69
C GLU A 102 -8.95 7.94 -11.06
N GLU A 103 -7.90 7.26 -11.55
CA GLU A 103 -7.93 6.52 -12.82
C GLU A 103 -8.98 5.38 -12.80
N HIS A 104 -9.04 4.60 -11.72
CA HIS A 104 -10.03 3.53 -11.58
C HIS A 104 -11.46 4.09 -11.46
N ALA A 105 -11.66 5.17 -10.70
CA ALA A 105 -12.99 5.80 -10.57
C ALA A 105 -13.49 6.35 -11.91
N ALA A 106 -12.61 7.00 -12.68
CA ALA A 106 -12.94 7.49 -14.02
C ALA A 106 -13.27 6.33 -14.99
N ALA A 107 -12.55 5.21 -14.90
CA ALA A 107 -12.83 4.03 -15.71
C ALA A 107 -14.23 3.45 -15.41
N VAL A 108 -14.63 3.40 -14.14
CA VAL A 108 -15.98 2.95 -13.74
C VAL A 108 -17.06 3.88 -14.27
N ASP A 109 -16.86 5.20 -14.17
CA ASP A 109 -17.81 6.20 -14.69
C ASP A 109 -18.02 6.06 -16.21
N LEU A 110 -16.93 5.90 -16.95
CA LEU A 110 -16.97 5.65 -18.40
C LEU A 110 -17.70 4.34 -18.75
N ALA A 111 -17.45 3.27 -18.00
CA ALA A 111 -18.08 1.97 -18.20
C ALA A 111 -19.59 2.00 -17.90
N LEU A 112 -20.00 2.72 -16.85
CA LEU A 112 -21.42 2.93 -16.52
C LEU A 112 -22.17 3.68 -17.63
N GLY A 113 -21.50 4.57 -18.35
CA GLY A 113 -22.04 5.23 -19.54
C GLY A 113 -22.40 4.28 -20.67
N GLN A 114 -21.82 3.07 -20.70
CA GLN A 114 -22.14 2.03 -21.68
C GLN A 114 -23.28 1.14 -21.20
N ASN A 115 -23.14 0.51 -20.03
CA ASN A 115 -24.19 -0.25 -19.36
C ASN A 115 -23.78 -0.60 -17.90
N ILE A 116 -24.77 -1.05 -17.12
CA ILE A 116 -24.57 -1.37 -15.68
C ILE A 116 -23.60 -2.54 -15.49
N THR A 117 -23.67 -3.58 -16.34
CA THR A 117 -22.83 -4.77 -16.21
C THR A 117 -21.35 -4.45 -16.41
N GLU A 118 -21.02 -3.62 -17.39
CA GLU A 118 -19.64 -3.20 -17.65
C GLU A 118 -19.09 -2.33 -16.51
N GLY A 119 -19.93 -1.46 -15.94
CA GLY A 119 -19.59 -0.71 -14.73
C GLY A 119 -19.31 -1.62 -13.53
N GLN A 120 -20.10 -2.68 -13.33
CA GLN A 120 -19.90 -3.67 -12.27
C GLN A 120 -18.60 -4.46 -12.46
N ASN A 121 -18.31 -4.91 -13.70
CA ASN A 121 -17.08 -5.59 -14.03
C ASN A 121 -15.86 -4.68 -13.82
N THR A 122 -15.93 -3.41 -14.25
CA THR A 122 -14.81 -2.47 -14.04
C THR A 122 -14.59 -2.18 -12.56
N ALA A 123 -15.67 -2.12 -11.77
CA ALA A 123 -15.59 -1.95 -10.32
C ALA A 123 -15.02 -3.18 -9.59
N SER A 124 -15.22 -4.40 -10.10
CA SER A 124 -14.64 -5.62 -9.49
C SER A 124 -13.10 -5.61 -9.54
N LEU A 125 -12.52 -5.02 -10.59
CA LEU A 125 -11.07 -4.87 -10.76
C LEU A 125 -10.43 -4.04 -9.64
N MET A 126 -11.13 -3.06 -9.06
CA MET A 126 -10.63 -2.25 -7.94
C MET A 126 -10.31 -3.08 -6.69
N VAL A 127 -11.05 -4.17 -6.49
CA VAL A 127 -10.88 -5.08 -5.34
C VAL A 127 -10.17 -6.38 -5.73
N SER A 128 -9.60 -6.43 -6.94
CA SER A 128 -8.99 -7.64 -7.51
C SER A 128 -9.92 -8.86 -7.42
N ARG A 129 -11.24 -8.65 -7.59
CA ARG A 129 -12.21 -9.74 -7.75
C ARG A 129 -12.25 -10.10 -9.22
N ASP A 130 -11.31 -10.95 -9.64
CA ASP A 130 -11.34 -11.86 -10.80
C ASP A 130 -10.04 -12.70 -10.84
#